data_AF-A0A938RCY4-F1
#
_entry.id   AF-A0A938RCY4-F1
#
_cell.length_a   1.000
_cell.length_b   1.000
_cell.length_c   1.000
_cell.angle_alpha   90.00
_cell.angle_beta   90.00
_cell.angle_gamma   90.00
#
_symmetry.space_group_name_H-M   'P 1'
#
loop_
_entity.id
_entity.type
_entity.pdbx_description
1 polymer ?
#
loop_
_entity_poly.entity_id
_entity_poly.type
_entity_poly.pdbx_seq_one_letter_code
_entity_poly.pdbx_strand_id
1 'polypeptide(L)'
;MANKKGSAVAIREEALRGLICSVRGVQVMLDRDLAQLYQVETRALKQAVKRNRSRFPQDFMFVLNASEVEMLVSQSVIPSKGVLGGAMPFAFTEHGVAALSSVLNSDRAIEINIAIMRAFIAMRRLLVANGGLFERMDSLEKRQIVHECRTTERFDRVFEALEQKSLMPSQGIFFDGQVFDAYVFMNGLLRKAKKSIVLIDNYVDDSVLQQLDKRGSGVSAIILTKAISAALALDLKKHNAQYPPIVIQAFADSHDRFLILDGTTVYHLGASLKDLGRKWFAFSKMASAGLQIMKRVQEVLESHSQAGPSMS
;
A
#
# COMPACT_ATOMS: atom_id res chain seq x y z
N MET A 1 55.73 7.07 -7.86
CA MET A 1 55.21 7.10 -6.46
C MET A 1 53.97 7.99 -6.44
N ALA A 2 52.83 7.38 -6.15
CA ALA A 2 51.50 7.99 -6.28
C ALA A 2 51.19 8.90 -5.09
N ASN A 3 50.81 10.15 -5.35
CA ASN A 3 50.25 11.06 -4.36
C ASN A 3 48.71 11.02 -4.46
N LYS A 4 48.08 10.08 -3.76
CA LYS A 4 46.63 10.01 -3.56
C LYS A 4 46.21 11.08 -2.53
N LYS A 5 46.04 12.33 -2.97
CA LYS A 5 45.31 13.37 -2.23
C LYS A 5 44.12 13.81 -3.07
N GLY A 6 42.93 13.31 -2.73
CA GLY A 6 41.70 13.66 -3.43
C GLY A 6 40.67 12.54 -3.42
N SER A 7 40.23 12.10 -2.24
CA SER A 7 39.07 11.20 -2.13
C SER A 7 38.52 11.26 -0.70
N ALA A 8 37.89 12.37 -0.34
CA ALA A 8 37.01 12.42 0.83
C ALA A 8 35.81 13.33 0.53
N VAL A 9 34.83 12.70 -0.12
CA VAL A 9 33.40 13.01 0.00
C VAL A 9 32.95 14.35 -0.59
N ALA A 10 32.87 14.39 -1.92
CA ALA A 10 31.84 15.17 -2.58
C ALA A 10 30.49 14.45 -2.35
N ILE A 11 29.82 14.72 -1.21
CA ILE A 11 28.39 14.39 -1.14
C ILE A 11 27.74 15.23 -2.24
N ARG A 12 27.15 14.55 -3.22
CA ARG A 12 26.42 15.22 -4.30
C ARG A 12 25.30 16.05 -3.68
N GLU A 13 25.16 17.29 -4.13
CA GLU A 13 24.16 18.23 -3.60
C GLU A 13 22.73 17.66 -3.73
N GLU A 14 22.46 16.85 -4.76
CA GLU A 14 21.18 16.15 -4.91
C GLU A 14 20.91 15.14 -3.77
N ALA A 15 21.95 14.46 -3.27
CA ALA A 15 21.81 13.49 -2.19
C ALA A 15 21.50 14.15 -0.84
N LEU A 16 21.99 15.37 -0.60
CA LEU A 16 21.65 16.14 0.61
C LEU A 16 20.22 16.68 0.55
N ARG A 17 19.76 17.11 -0.63
CA ARG A 17 18.38 17.57 -0.81
C ARG A 17 17.37 16.47 -0.52
N GLY A 18 17.66 15.22 -0.92
CA GLY A 18 16.79 14.07 -0.65
C GLY A 18 16.66 13.70 0.85
N LEU A 19 17.48 14.28 1.73
CA LEU A 19 17.41 14.08 3.18
C LEU A 19 16.63 15.19 3.90
N ILE A 20 16.23 16.25 3.20
CA ILE A 20 15.40 17.32 3.74
C ILE A 20 13.93 16.95 3.52
N CYS A 21 13.15 16.89 4.59
CA CYS A 21 11.72 16.59 4.54
C CYS A 21 10.88 17.72 5.16
N SER A 22 9.59 17.75 4.84
CA SER A 22 8.66 18.76 5.37
C SER A 22 7.87 18.17 6.54
N VAL A 23 8.01 18.76 7.72
CA VAL A 23 7.26 18.38 8.92
C VAL A 23 6.70 19.64 9.58
N ARG A 24 5.40 19.65 9.89
CA ARG A 24 4.68 20.84 10.40
C ARG A 24 4.84 22.09 9.51
N GLY A 25 4.99 21.90 8.20
CA GLY A 25 5.22 22.99 7.24
C GLY A 25 6.63 23.57 7.27
N VAL A 26 7.57 22.96 7.98
CA VAL A 26 8.96 23.41 8.10
C VAL A 26 9.89 22.35 7.50
N GLN A 27 10.92 22.79 6.76
CA GLN A 27 11.95 21.91 6.22
C GLN A 27 12.90 21.48 7.34
N VAL A 28 13.08 20.17 7.51
CA VAL A 28 13.87 19.56 8.58
C VAL A 28 14.74 18.41 8.09
N MET A 29 15.81 18.13 8.82
CA MET A 29 16.60 16.91 8.70
C MET A 29 16.52 16.10 9.99
N LEU A 30 16.49 14.77 9.88
CA LEU A 30 16.39 13.88 11.04
C LEU A 30 17.76 13.62 11.67
N ASP A 31 17.77 13.42 12.99
CA ASP A 31 18.97 13.05 13.77
C ASP A 31 19.77 11.88 13.17
N ARG A 32 19.10 10.85 12.67
CA ARG A 32 19.74 9.68 12.05
C ARG A 32 20.55 10.08 10.84
N ASP A 33 19.96 10.87 9.96
CA ASP A 33 20.57 11.25 8.68
C ASP A 33 21.72 12.23 8.94
N LEU A 34 21.54 13.16 9.88
CA LEU A 34 22.60 14.05 10.36
C LEU A 34 23.75 13.26 11.00
N ALA A 35 23.45 12.30 11.87
CA ALA A 35 24.46 11.48 12.53
C ALA A 35 25.28 10.69 11.50
N GLN A 36 24.63 10.10 10.50
CA GLN A 36 25.30 9.41 9.39
C GLN A 36 26.19 10.36 8.58
N LEU A 37 25.71 11.56 8.25
CA LEU A 37 26.51 12.56 7.55
C LEU A 37 27.76 12.91 8.37
N TYR A 38 27.56 13.31 9.64
CA TYR A 38 28.64 13.65 10.56
C TYR A 38 29.52 12.46 10.98
N GLN A 39 29.20 11.24 10.55
CA GLN A 39 29.90 9.98 10.90
C GLN A 39 29.98 9.75 12.42
N VAL A 40 28.89 10.08 13.12
CA VAL A 40 28.72 9.84 14.55
C VAL A 40 27.53 8.93 14.79
N GLU A 41 27.47 8.29 15.95
CA GLU A 41 26.27 7.55 16.33
C GLU A 41 25.10 8.51 16.61
N THR A 42 23.89 8.14 16.20
CA THR A 42 22.66 8.91 16.48
C THR A 42 22.47 9.16 17.98
N ARG A 43 22.85 8.19 18.83
CA ARG A 43 22.81 8.34 20.29
C ARG A 43 23.79 9.39 20.77
N ALA A 44 25.01 9.42 20.24
CA ALA A 44 26.03 10.41 20.58
C ALA A 44 25.59 11.82 20.18
N LEU A 45 25.01 11.98 18.99
CA LEU A 45 24.42 13.25 18.53
C LEU A 45 23.32 13.73 19.49
N LYS A 46 22.36 12.85 19.82
CA LYS A 46 21.27 13.16 20.78
C LYS A 46 21.83 13.58 22.14
N GLN A 47 22.88 12.92 22.63
CA GLN A 47 23.53 13.26 23.90
C GLN A 47 24.20 14.62 23.84
N ALA A 48 24.92 14.94 22.76
CA ALA A 48 25.58 16.22 22.58
C ALA A 48 24.58 17.39 22.57
N VAL A 49 23.44 17.19 21.91
CA VAL A 49 22.32 18.15 21.91
C VAL A 49 21.69 18.31 23.28
N LYS A 50 21.44 17.21 24.01
CA LYS A 50 20.89 17.27 25.37
C LYS A 50 21.80 18.03 26.33
N ARG A 51 23.13 17.88 26.21
CA ARG A 51 24.12 18.63 27.01
C ARG A 51 24.13 20.13 26.69
N ASN A 52 23.75 20.50 25.46
CA ASN A 52 23.75 21.87 24.96
C ASN A 52 22.33 22.40 24.72
N ARG A 53 21.34 21.97 25.51
CA ARG A 53 19.91 22.22 25.25
C ARG A 53 19.56 23.71 25.08
N SER A 54 20.28 24.61 25.75
CA SER A 54 20.12 26.06 25.62
C SER A 54 20.36 26.59 24.20
N ARG A 55 21.10 25.86 23.36
CA ARG A 55 21.38 26.20 21.96
C ARG A 55 20.31 25.71 20.98
N PHE A 56 19.36 24.92 21.45
CA PHE A 56 18.32 24.30 20.62
C PHE A 56 16.93 24.67 21.17
N PRO A 57 16.45 25.89 20.95
CA PRO A 57 15.05 26.24 21.21
C PRO A 57 14.09 25.45 20.30
N GLN A 58 12.78 25.52 20.55
CA GLN A 58 11.78 24.66 19.88
C GLN A 58 11.69 24.88 18.36
N ASP A 59 12.00 26.09 17.89
CA ASP A 59 12.07 26.50 16.49
C ASP A 59 13.34 26.02 15.78
N PHE A 60 14.36 25.60 16.52
CA PHE A 60 15.60 25.03 15.98
C PHE A 60 15.51 23.51 15.90
N MET A 61 14.90 22.89 16.90
CA MET A 61 14.76 21.45 16.98
C MET A 61 13.55 21.05 17.82
N PHE A 62 12.83 20.05 17.33
CA PHE A 62 11.72 19.43 18.04
C PHE A 62 11.76 17.90 17.92
N VAL A 63 11.05 17.25 18.83
CA VAL A 63 10.86 15.79 18.80
C VAL A 63 9.62 15.48 17.98
N LEU A 64 9.72 14.48 17.11
CA LEU A 64 8.56 14.01 16.35
C LEU A 64 7.59 13.23 17.24
N ASN A 65 6.30 13.39 16.99
CA ASN A 65 5.25 12.61 17.65
C ASN A 65 4.97 11.31 16.87
N ALA A 66 4.17 10.41 17.47
CA ALA A 66 3.90 9.09 16.88
C ALA A 66 3.21 9.17 15.50
N SER A 67 2.31 10.14 15.30
CA SER A 67 1.61 10.35 14.03
C SER A 67 2.55 10.91 12.95
N GLU A 68 3.45 11.81 13.32
CA GLU A 68 4.47 12.35 12.41
C GLU A 68 5.47 11.28 11.97
N VAL A 69 5.88 10.41 12.89
CA VAL A 69 6.74 9.27 12.56
C VAL A 69 6.03 8.33 11.60
N GLU A 70 4.74 8.05 11.81
CA GLU A 70 3.95 7.20 10.92
C GLU A 70 3.81 7.79 9.51
N MET A 71 3.59 9.10 9.41
CA MET A 71 3.58 9.83 8.13
C MET A 71 4.92 9.73 7.41
N LEU A 72 6.04 9.84 8.12
CA LEU A 72 7.37 9.74 7.51
C LEU A 72 7.73 8.31 7.10
N VAL A 73 7.17 7.30 7.75
CA VAL A 73 7.29 5.90 7.33
C VAL A 73 6.51 5.65 6.05
N SER A 74 5.27 6.15 5.94
CA SER A 74 4.47 5.98 4.72
C SER A 74 5.08 6.71 3.52
N GLN A 75 5.77 7.83 3.75
CA GLN A 75 6.51 8.56 2.72
C GLN A 75 7.90 7.96 2.39
N SER A 76 8.23 6.79 2.94
CA SER A 76 9.54 6.12 2.76
C SER A 76 10.77 6.93 3.21
N VAL A 77 10.57 8.01 3.99
CA VAL A 77 11.66 8.80 4.62
C VAL A 77 12.29 8.01 5.77
N ILE A 78 11.45 7.25 6.49
CA ILE A 78 11.87 6.32 7.54
C ILE A 78 11.56 4.88 7.05
N PRO A 79 12.56 3.98 6.93
CA PRO A 79 12.32 2.63 6.42
C PRO A 79 11.33 1.80 7.25
N SER A 80 11.36 1.93 8.58
CA SER A 80 10.34 1.37 9.48
C SER A 80 10.45 1.96 10.89
N LYS A 81 9.38 1.84 11.70
CA LYS A 81 9.39 2.22 13.12
C LYS A 81 10.46 1.45 13.92
N GLY A 82 10.80 0.22 13.50
CA GLY A 82 11.79 -0.63 14.17
C GLY A 82 13.22 -0.10 14.11
N VAL A 83 13.56 0.69 13.08
CA VAL A 83 14.91 1.28 12.91
C VAL A 83 15.19 2.40 13.93
N LEU A 84 14.15 2.97 14.55
CA LEU A 84 14.27 4.08 15.50
C LEU A 84 14.69 3.63 16.91
N GLY A 85 14.81 2.32 17.15
CA GLY A 85 15.24 1.77 18.44
C GLY A 85 14.33 2.16 19.61
N GLY A 86 13.05 2.43 19.34
CA GLY A 86 12.03 2.84 20.31
C GLY A 86 12.07 4.33 20.72
N ALA A 87 13.11 5.08 20.34
CA ALA A 87 13.24 6.49 20.69
C ALA A 87 12.70 7.39 19.57
N MET A 88 11.86 8.37 19.92
CA MET A 88 11.38 9.34 18.94
C MET A 88 12.56 10.13 18.32
N PRO A 89 12.54 10.35 17.00
CA PRO A 89 13.57 11.10 16.30
C PRO A 89 13.46 12.61 16.61
N PHE A 90 14.62 13.27 16.66
CA PHE A 90 14.74 14.71 16.63
C PHE A 90 14.76 15.18 15.19
N ALA A 91 13.99 16.23 14.92
CA ALA A 91 13.98 16.96 13.67
C ALA A 91 14.68 18.31 13.88
N PHE A 92 15.63 18.62 13.01
CA PHE A 92 16.41 19.86 13.05
C PHE A 92 16.05 20.73 11.86
N THR A 93 15.68 21.97 12.13
CA THR A 93 15.51 22.99 11.09
C THR A 93 16.89 23.45 10.58
N GLU A 94 16.93 24.27 9.54
CA GLU A 94 18.16 24.90 9.07
C GLU A 94 18.94 25.58 10.22
N HIS A 95 18.24 26.30 11.10
CA HIS A 95 18.84 26.93 12.28
C HIS A 95 19.34 25.90 13.31
N GLY A 96 18.61 24.80 13.49
CA GLY A 96 19.05 23.69 14.33
C GLY A 96 20.31 23.02 13.82
N VAL A 97 20.41 22.79 12.51
CA VAL A 97 21.63 22.25 11.91
C VAL A 97 22.78 23.25 12.04
N ALA A 98 22.54 24.53 11.78
CA ALA A 98 23.54 25.57 12.01
C ALA A 98 24.05 25.58 13.45
N ALA A 99 23.18 25.38 14.45
CA ALA A 99 23.58 25.29 15.85
C ALA A 99 24.46 24.07 16.16
N LEU A 100 24.33 22.96 15.41
CA LEU A 100 25.21 21.78 15.54
C LEU A 100 26.67 22.12 15.26
N SER A 101 26.97 23.14 14.45
CA SER A 101 28.35 23.58 14.18
C SER A 101 29.10 24.06 15.42
N SER A 102 28.37 24.45 16.48
CA SER A 102 28.96 24.86 17.75
C SER A 102 29.12 23.71 18.76
N VAL A 103 28.58 22.54 18.41
CA VAL A 103 28.59 21.32 19.21
C VAL A 103 29.52 20.27 18.60
N LEU A 104 29.59 20.21 17.27
CA LEU A 104 30.44 19.32 16.48
C LEU A 104 31.50 20.15 15.75
N ASN A 105 32.70 20.21 16.33
CA ASN A 105 33.77 21.12 15.89
C ASN A 105 34.91 20.43 15.10
N SER A 106 34.71 19.23 14.56
CA SER A 106 35.72 18.61 13.70
C SER A 106 35.74 19.28 12.32
N ASP A 107 36.91 19.35 11.67
CA ASP A 107 37.04 19.91 10.31
C ASP A 107 36.02 19.29 9.34
N ARG A 108 35.78 17.99 9.50
CA ARG A 108 34.78 17.26 8.73
C ARG A 108 33.34 17.70 9.03
N ALA A 109 33.00 17.93 10.29
CA ALA A 109 31.68 18.40 10.67
C ALA A 109 31.44 19.84 10.16
N ILE A 110 32.47 20.68 10.13
CA ILE A 110 32.40 22.02 9.56
C ILE A 110 32.07 21.95 8.06
N GLU A 111 32.78 21.13 7.29
CA GLU A 111 32.52 20.93 5.85
C GLU A 111 31.09 20.44 5.58
N ILE A 112 30.64 19.46 6.35
CA ILE A 112 29.30 18.87 6.21
C ILE A 112 28.22 19.88 6.55
N ASN A 113 28.41 20.65 7.63
CA ASN A 113 27.46 21.68 8.02
C ASN A 113 27.31 22.73 6.90
N ILE A 114 28.41 23.17 6.28
CA ILE A 114 28.38 24.08 5.12
C ILE A 114 27.60 23.46 3.96
N ALA A 115 27.82 22.18 3.65
CA ALA A 115 27.11 21.48 2.57
C ALA A 115 25.60 21.37 2.84
N ILE A 116 25.21 21.06 4.09
CA ILE A 116 23.80 20.99 4.49
C ILE A 116 23.14 22.37 4.37
N MET A 117 23.81 23.44 4.84
CA MET A 117 23.29 24.81 4.72
C MET A 117 23.05 25.20 3.25
N ARG A 118 23.96 24.83 2.34
CA ARG A 118 23.77 25.06 0.89
C ARG A 118 22.54 24.32 0.36
N ALA A 119 22.30 23.08 0.79
CA ALA A 119 21.13 22.31 0.39
C ALA A 119 19.81 22.97 0.87
N PHE A 120 19.76 23.47 2.11
CA PHE A 120 18.60 24.21 2.63
C PHE A 120 18.32 25.50 1.86
N ILE A 121 19.36 26.29 1.58
CA ILE A 121 19.24 27.53 0.79
C ILE A 121 18.70 27.22 -0.62
N ALA A 122 19.22 26.17 -1.25
CA ALA A 122 18.79 25.81 -2.59
C ALA A 122 17.37 25.23 -2.63
N MET A 123 16.95 24.49 -1.59
CA MET A 123 15.57 24.05 -1.42
C MET A 123 14.62 25.23 -1.24
N ARG A 124 14.99 26.23 -0.43
CA ARG A 124 14.22 27.46 -0.26
C ARG A 124 14.01 28.20 -1.58
N ARG A 125 15.07 28.32 -2.39
CA ARG A 125 14.99 28.94 -3.73
C ARG A 125 14.02 28.18 -4.64
N LEU A 126 14.03 26.84 -4.61
CA LEU A 126 13.07 26.03 -5.38
C LEU A 126 11.62 26.19 -4.91
N LEU A 127 11.39 26.20 -3.61
CA LEU A 127 10.04 26.38 -3.04
C LEU A 127 9.45 27.74 -3.41
N VAL A 128 10.27 28.80 -3.35
CA VAL A 128 9.85 30.15 -3.74
C VAL A 128 9.63 30.24 -5.27
N ALA A 129 10.52 29.66 -6.08
CA ALA A 129 10.40 29.68 -7.53
C ALA A 129 9.19 28.88 -8.05
N ASN A 130 8.80 27.81 -7.35
CA ASN A 130 7.73 26.90 -7.77
C ASN A 130 6.45 27.03 -6.92
N GLY A 131 6.29 28.08 -6.11
CA GLY A 131 5.16 28.23 -5.18
C GLY A 131 3.79 28.06 -5.83
N GLY A 132 3.58 28.61 -7.03
CA GLY A 132 2.32 28.46 -7.78
C GLY A 132 2.09 27.06 -8.37
N LEU A 133 3.15 26.25 -8.53
CA LEU A 133 3.07 24.86 -9.00
C LEU A 133 2.66 23.92 -7.85
N PHE A 134 3.16 24.16 -6.64
CA PHE A 134 2.75 23.39 -5.45
C PHE A 134 1.31 23.66 -5.05
N GLU A 135 0.84 24.92 -5.08
CA GLU A 135 -0.59 25.23 -4.84
C GLU A 135 -1.52 24.52 -5.84
N ARG A 136 -1.10 24.46 -7.11
CA ARG A 136 -1.84 23.73 -8.14
C ARG A 136 -1.83 22.22 -7.89
N MET A 137 -0.71 21.65 -7.44
CA MET A 137 -0.60 20.22 -7.14
C MET A 137 -1.44 19.82 -5.92
N ASP A 138 -1.38 20.59 -4.82
CA ASP A 138 -2.26 20.41 -3.66
C ASP A 138 -3.74 20.52 -4.04
N SER A 139 -4.09 21.44 -4.95
CA SER A 139 -5.46 21.56 -5.46
C SER A 139 -5.88 20.36 -6.31
N LEU A 140 -4.94 19.72 -7.00
CA LEU A 140 -5.19 18.53 -7.82
C LEU A 140 -5.31 17.28 -6.94
N GLU A 141 -4.43 17.09 -5.95
CA GLU A 141 -4.52 16.00 -4.98
C GLU A 141 -5.81 16.10 -4.15
N LYS A 142 -6.15 17.29 -3.64
CA LYS A 142 -7.42 17.49 -2.93
C LYS A 142 -8.61 17.23 -3.84
N ARG A 143 -8.58 17.68 -5.10
CA ARG A 143 -9.63 17.35 -6.07
C ARG A 143 -9.68 15.85 -6.33
N GLN A 144 -8.54 15.16 -6.42
CA GLN A 144 -8.49 13.72 -6.66
C GLN A 144 -9.04 12.93 -5.47
N ILE A 145 -8.68 13.28 -4.24
CA ILE A 145 -9.26 12.71 -3.01
C ILE A 145 -10.76 12.99 -2.94
N VAL A 146 -11.19 14.23 -3.21
CA VAL A 146 -12.62 14.57 -3.26
C VAL A 146 -13.33 13.82 -4.38
N HIS A 147 -12.70 13.60 -5.53
CA HIS A 147 -13.25 12.79 -6.61
C HIS A 147 -13.33 11.33 -6.22
N GLU A 148 -12.33 10.74 -5.56
CA GLU A 148 -12.33 9.36 -5.07
C GLU A 148 -13.40 9.15 -3.98
N CYS A 149 -13.48 10.05 -3.00
CA CYS A 149 -14.52 10.04 -1.97
C CYS A 149 -15.92 10.22 -2.57
N ARG A 150 -16.11 11.22 -3.44
CA ARG A 150 -17.39 11.46 -4.12
C ARG A 150 -17.79 10.33 -5.05
N THR A 151 -16.82 9.66 -5.67
CA THR A 151 -17.05 8.48 -6.50
C THR A 151 -17.49 7.32 -5.62
N THR A 152 -16.81 7.08 -4.49
CA THR A 152 -17.18 6.04 -3.51
C THR A 152 -18.57 6.28 -2.93
N GLU A 153 -18.87 7.49 -2.47
CA GLU A 153 -20.21 7.85 -1.94
C GLU A 153 -21.31 7.80 -3.01
N ARG A 154 -21.02 8.23 -4.25
CA ARG A 154 -21.97 8.09 -5.36
C ARG A 154 -22.19 6.63 -5.71
N PHE A 155 -21.13 5.81 -5.69
CA PHE A 155 -21.24 4.38 -5.93
C PHE A 155 -22.06 3.72 -4.84
N ASP A 156 -21.78 3.98 -3.56
CA ASP A 156 -22.54 3.43 -2.44
C ASP A 156 -24.02 3.84 -2.53
N ARG A 157 -24.33 5.09 -2.87
CA ARG A 157 -25.71 5.55 -3.07
C ARG A 157 -26.39 4.93 -4.30
N VAL A 158 -25.67 4.75 -5.40
CA VAL A 158 -26.19 4.04 -6.60
C VAL A 158 -26.41 2.57 -6.26
N PHE A 159 -25.53 1.96 -5.47
CA PHE A 159 -25.66 0.57 -5.02
C PHE A 159 -26.83 0.40 -4.04
N GLU A 160 -26.99 1.30 -3.08
CA GLU A 160 -28.16 1.35 -2.19
C GLU A 160 -29.46 1.54 -2.98
N ALA A 161 -29.47 2.40 -4.00
CA ALA A 161 -30.63 2.58 -4.87
C ALA A 161 -30.93 1.35 -5.75
N LEU A 162 -29.89 0.59 -6.13
CA LEU A 162 -30.02 -0.71 -6.82
C LEU A 162 -30.44 -1.84 -5.85
N GLU A 163 -30.07 -1.77 -4.58
CA GLU A 163 -30.48 -2.73 -3.55
C GLU A 163 -31.92 -2.50 -3.08
N GLN A 164 -32.36 -1.23 -2.98
CA GLN A 164 -33.74 -0.87 -2.66
C GLN A 164 -34.72 -1.26 -3.76
N LYS A 165 -34.27 -1.35 -5.03
CA LYS A 165 -34.99 -1.99 -6.14
C LYS A 165 -34.56 -3.44 -6.25
N SER A 166 -35.07 -4.27 -5.36
CA SER A 166 -34.84 -5.70 -5.16
C SER A 166 -35.01 -6.63 -6.39
N LEU A 167 -34.30 -6.38 -7.48
CA LEU A 167 -34.05 -7.31 -8.59
C LEU A 167 -32.67 -6.99 -9.17
N MET A 168 -31.59 -7.33 -8.44
CA MET A 168 -30.36 -7.70 -9.14
C MET A 168 -30.77 -8.79 -10.14
N PRO A 169 -30.54 -8.60 -11.45
CA PRO A 169 -31.00 -9.55 -12.44
C PRO A 169 -30.55 -10.95 -12.02
N SER A 170 -31.48 -11.89 -11.89
CA SER A 170 -31.12 -13.30 -11.70
C SER A 170 -30.34 -13.83 -12.90
N GLN A 171 -30.31 -13.10 -14.00
CA GLN A 171 -29.53 -13.37 -15.19
C GLN A 171 -29.30 -12.06 -15.96
N GLY A 172 -28.15 -11.93 -16.61
CA GLY A 172 -27.84 -10.76 -17.43
C GLY A 172 -26.73 -11.04 -18.43
N ILE A 173 -26.58 -10.17 -19.41
CA ILE A 173 -25.53 -10.22 -20.42
C ILE A 173 -24.77 -8.90 -20.38
N PHE A 174 -23.45 -8.97 -20.31
CA PHE A 174 -22.56 -7.83 -20.56
C PHE A 174 -22.07 -7.91 -22.00
N PHE A 175 -22.07 -6.78 -22.69
CA PHE A 175 -21.61 -6.62 -24.07
C PHE A 175 -20.14 -6.16 -24.12
N ASP A 176 -19.62 -6.06 -25.35
CA ASP A 176 -18.21 -5.77 -25.59
C ASP A 176 -17.85 -4.37 -25.09
N GLY A 177 -16.69 -4.24 -24.47
CA GLY A 177 -16.21 -3.00 -23.87
C GLY A 177 -16.81 -2.64 -22.51
N GLN A 178 -17.80 -3.38 -21.99
CA GLN A 178 -18.39 -3.17 -20.66
C GLN A 178 -17.50 -3.70 -19.51
N VAL A 179 -16.19 -3.54 -19.63
CA VAL A 179 -15.19 -4.03 -18.67
C VAL A 179 -15.43 -3.42 -17.29
N PHE A 180 -15.62 -2.11 -17.23
CA PHE A 180 -15.80 -1.42 -15.96
C PHE A 180 -17.16 -1.73 -15.31
N ASP A 181 -18.24 -1.84 -16.09
CA ASP A 181 -19.56 -2.20 -15.57
C ASP A 181 -19.56 -3.63 -14.99
N ALA A 182 -18.93 -4.58 -15.69
CA ALA A 182 -18.78 -5.95 -15.21
C ALA A 182 -17.90 -6.04 -13.95
N TYR A 183 -16.83 -5.23 -13.89
CA TYR A 183 -15.98 -5.10 -12.71
C TYR A 183 -16.76 -4.57 -11.50
N VAL A 184 -17.56 -3.50 -11.68
CA VAL A 184 -18.40 -2.92 -10.62
C VAL A 184 -19.43 -3.94 -10.13
N PHE A 185 -20.11 -4.63 -11.06
CA PHE A 185 -21.07 -5.68 -10.73
C PHE A 185 -20.46 -6.78 -9.86
N MET A 186 -19.30 -7.31 -10.27
CA MET A 186 -18.62 -8.37 -9.52
C MET A 186 -18.16 -7.92 -8.15
N ASN A 187 -17.57 -6.72 -8.03
CA ASN A 187 -17.19 -6.19 -6.73
C ASN A 187 -18.38 -6.02 -5.79
N GLY A 188 -19.53 -5.62 -6.34
CA GLY A 188 -20.79 -5.58 -5.61
C GLY A 188 -21.20 -6.94 -5.05
N LEU A 189 -21.06 -8.01 -5.84
CA LEU A 189 -21.32 -9.39 -5.37
C LEU A 189 -20.35 -9.80 -4.25
N LEU A 190 -19.05 -9.50 -4.40
CA LEU A 190 -18.03 -9.85 -3.41
C LEU A 190 -18.24 -9.11 -2.08
N ARG A 191 -18.65 -7.84 -2.11
CA ARG A 191 -18.97 -7.04 -0.91
C ARG A 191 -20.18 -7.56 -0.14
N LYS A 192 -21.10 -8.26 -0.83
CA LYS A 192 -22.33 -8.80 -0.22
C LYS A 192 -22.09 -10.04 0.63
N ALA A 193 -21.03 -10.80 0.36
CA ALA A 193 -20.68 -11.97 1.13
C ALA A 193 -20.39 -11.59 2.59
N LYS A 194 -20.96 -12.34 3.54
CA LYS A 194 -20.83 -12.07 4.97
C LYS A 194 -19.93 -13.05 5.69
N LYS A 195 -19.72 -14.25 5.13
CA LYS A 195 -19.00 -15.36 5.75
C LYS A 195 -17.94 -15.93 4.83
N SER A 196 -18.30 -16.28 3.60
CA SER A 196 -17.39 -17.00 2.70
C SER A 196 -17.66 -16.71 1.22
N ILE A 197 -16.59 -16.79 0.45
CA ILE A 197 -16.60 -16.72 -1.01
C ILE A 197 -15.84 -17.94 -1.54
N VAL A 198 -16.48 -18.70 -2.42
CA VAL A 198 -15.81 -19.76 -3.19
C VAL A 198 -15.90 -19.41 -4.67
N LEU A 199 -14.75 -19.26 -5.31
CA LEU A 199 -14.63 -18.98 -6.73
C LEU A 199 -14.13 -20.24 -7.44
N ILE A 200 -14.86 -20.70 -8.45
CA ILE A 200 -14.43 -21.74 -9.38
C ILE A 200 -14.07 -21.04 -10.69
N ASP A 201 -12.79 -21.01 -11.02
CA ASP A 201 -12.29 -20.41 -12.26
C ASP A 201 -10.97 -21.08 -12.68
N ASN A 202 -10.89 -21.49 -13.95
CA ASN A 202 -9.72 -22.16 -14.51
C ASN A 202 -8.66 -21.20 -15.04
N TYR A 203 -8.93 -19.89 -15.06
CA TYR A 203 -8.00 -18.89 -15.55
C TYR A 203 -7.85 -17.76 -14.53
N VAL A 204 -7.04 -18.05 -13.51
CA VAL A 204 -6.78 -17.16 -12.37
C VAL A 204 -5.37 -16.59 -12.48
N ASP A 205 -5.26 -15.28 -12.36
CA ASP A 205 -4.02 -14.52 -12.28
C ASP A 205 -4.05 -13.58 -11.05
N ASP A 206 -3.04 -12.72 -10.93
CA ASP A 206 -2.92 -11.76 -9.82
C ASP A 206 -4.09 -10.76 -9.76
N SER A 207 -4.71 -10.44 -10.90
CA SER A 207 -5.87 -9.53 -10.96
C SER A 207 -7.08 -10.11 -10.23
N VAL A 208 -7.28 -11.42 -10.29
CA VAL A 208 -8.36 -12.12 -9.57
C VAL A 208 -8.11 -12.10 -8.07
N LEU A 209 -6.86 -12.24 -7.63
CA LEU A 209 -6.49 -12.12 -6.22
C LEU A 209 -6.83 -10.72 -5.69
N GLN A 210 -6.40 -9.67 -6.40
CA GLN A 210 -6.70 -8.28 -6.05
C GLN A 210 -8.20 -7.98 -6.06
N GLN A 211 -8.97 -8.63 -6.93
CA GLN A 211 -10.42 -8.46 -6.97
C GLN A 211 -11.08 -9.06 -5.72
N LEU A 212 -10.62 -10.23 -5.27
CA LEU A 212 -11.12 -10.88 -4.05
C LEU A 212 -10.84 -10.08 -2.78
N ASP A 213 -9.86 -9.17 -2.77
CA ASP A 213 -9.63 -8.25 -1.65
C ASP A 213 -10.74 -7.21 -1.46
N LYS A 214 -11.64 -7.06 -2.44
CA LYS A 214 -12.82 -6.20 -2.29
C LYS A 214 -13.90 -6.81 -1.38
N ARG A 215 -13.71 -8.05 -0.90
CA ARG A 215 -14.61 -8.71 0.07
C ARG A 215 -14.63 -8.00 1.42
N GLY A 216 -15.68 -8.24 2.19
CA GLY A 216 -15.80 -7.70 3.55
C GLY A 216 -14.69 -8.21 4.49
N SER A 217 -14.36 -7.42 5.51
CA SER A 217 -13.41 -7.85 6.55
C SER A 217 -13.93 -9.10 7.27
N GLY A 218 -13.07 -10.11 7.44
CA GLY A 218 -13.43 -11.38 8.08
C GLY A 218 -14.12 -12.41 7.17
N VAL A 219 -14.35 -12.08 5.90
CA VAL A 219 -14.90 -13.02 4.91
C VAL A 219 -13.79 -13.91 4.35
N SER A 220 -13.97 -15.23 4.44
CA SER A 220 -13.01 -16.19 3.88
C SER A 220 -13.12 -16.27 2.35
N ALA A 221 -12.01 -16.53 1.67
CA ALA A 221 -11.99 -16.66 0.21
C ALA A 221 -11.22 -17.93 -0.19
N ILE A 222 -11.87 -18.75 -1.02
CA ILE A 222 -11.31 -19.97 -1.59
C ILE A 222 -11.42 -19.92 -3.11
N ILE A 223 -10.35 -20.25 -3.82
CA ILE A 223 -10.33 -20.41 -5.27
C ILE A 223 -10.13 -21.88 -5.59
N LEU A 224 -11.02 -22.43 -6.41
CA LEU A 224 -10.93 -23.75 -7.00
C LEU A 224 -10.55 -23.58 -8.47
N THR A 225 -9.40 -24.14 -8.87
CA THR A 225 -8.87 -24.00 -10.23
C THR A 225 -8.26 -25.31 -10.71
N LYS A 226 -8.34 -25.62 -12.00
CA LYS A 226 -7.85 -26.89 -12.56
C LYS A 226 -6.38 -27.17 -12.23
N ALA A 227 -5.51 -26.17 -12.32
CA ALA A 227 -4.09 -26.33 -12.09
C ALA A 227 -3.50 -25.07 -11.45
N ILE A 228 -2.62 -25.27 -10.48
CA ILE A 228 -1.90 -24.18 -9.81
C ILE A 228 -0.53 -24.08 -10.47
N SER A 229 -0.33 -23.04 -11.29
CA SER A 229 0.97 -22.80 -11.91
C SER A 229 1.99 -22.32 -10.88
N ALA A 230 3.30 -22.51 -11.15
CA ALA A 230 4.35 -22.02 -10.28
C ALA A 230 4.29 -20.49 -10.10
N ALA A 231 3.89 -19.76 -11.15
CA ALA A 231 3.66 -18.32 -11.09
C ALA A 231 2.51 -17.97 -10.13
N LEU A 232 1.34 -18.60 -10.29
CA LEU A 232 0.18 -18.36 -9.43
C LEU A 232 0.47 -18.72 -7.96
N ALA A 233 1.21 -19.79 -7.72
CA ALA A 233 1.63 -20.15 -6.36
C ALA A 233 2.55 -19.09 -5.73
N LEU A 234 3.48 -18.53 -6.51
CA LEU A 234 4.34 -17.45 -6.06
C LEU A 234 3.55 -16.15 -5.79
N ASP A 235 2.61 -15.82 -6.67
CA ASP A 235 1.77 -14.63 -6.54
C ASP A 235 0.85 -14.75 -5.32
N LEU A 236 0.24 -15.93 -5.09
CA LEU A 236 -0.52 -16.21 -3.88
C LEU A 236 0.32 -16.05 -2.61
N LYS A 237 1.56 -16.55 -2.63
CA LYS A 237 2.48 -16.43 -1.48
C LYS A 237 2.80 -14.96 -1.18
N LYS A 238 3.06 -14.15 -2.22
CA LYS A 238 3.30 -12.71 -2.06
C LYS A 238 2.06 -11.97 -1.58
N HIS A 239 0.91 -12.29 -2.15
CA HIS A 239 -0.38 -11.73 -1.78
C HIS A 239 -0.71 -11.98 -0.31
N ASN A 240 -0.71 -13.25 0.12
CA ASN A 240 -1.07 -13.63 1.49
C ASN A 240 -0.08 -13.13 2.56
N ALA A 241 1.10 -12.64 2.17
CA ALA A 241 2.04 -12.00 3.09
C ALA A 241 1.64 -10.55 3.43
N GLN A 242 0.80 -9.91 2.62
CA GLN A 242 0.43 -8.49 2.76
C GLN A 242 -1.09 -8.26 2.86
N TYR A 243 -1.91 -9.16 2.31
CA TYR A 243 -3.36 -9.02 2.18
C TYR A 243 -4.09 -10.18 2.87
N PRO A 244 -5.40 -10.03 3.16
CA PRO A 244 -6.20 -11.07 3.77
C PRO A 244 -6.08 -12.40 3.01
N PRO A 245 -5.76 -13.52 3.70
CA PRO A 245 -5.35 -14.74 3.04
C PRO A 245 -6.46 -15.33 2.15
N ILE A 246 -6.04 -15.82 0.99
CA ILE A 246 -6.86 -16.59 0.05
C ILE A 246 -6.31 -18.01 0.00
N VAL A 247 -7.20 -19.00 -0.01
CA VAL A 247 -6.84 -20.41 -0.17
C VAL A 247 -7.06 -20.81 -1.62
N ILE A 248 -6.09 -21.46 -2.26
CA ILE A 248 -6.25 -22.03 -3.61
C ILE A 248 -6.17 -23.55 -3.51
N GLN A 249 -7.12 -24.25 -4.14
CA GLN A 249 -7.13 -25.71 -4.24
C GLN A 249 -7.29 -26.15 -5.69
N ALA A 250 -6.63 -27.26 -6.02
CA ALA A 250 -6.75 -27.87 -7.33
C ALA A 250 -8.12 -28.56 -7.46
N PHE A 251 -8.86 -28.24 -8.53
CA PHE A 251 -10.17 -28.81 -8.80
C PHE A 251 -10.35 -28.97 -10.31
N ALA A 252 -10.18 -30.20 -10.80
CA ALA A 252 -10.19 -30.50 -12.22
C ALA A 252 -11.60 -30.82 -12.78
N ASP A 253 -12.58 -31.06 -11.91
CA ASP A 253 -13.89 -31.59 -12.27
C ASP A 253 -14.86 -30.53 -12.84
N SER A 254 -14.44 -29.27 -13.00
CA SER A 254 -15.31 -28.20 -13.50
C SER A 254 -14.68 -27.41 -14.64
N HIS A 255 -15.42 -27.32 -15.74
CA HIS A 255 -15.12 -26.46 -16.88
C HIS A 255 -15.77 -25.08 -16.76
N ASP A 256 -16.91 -25.02 -16.08
CA ASP A 256 -17.71 -23.81 -15.89
C ASP A 256 -17.20 -23.00 -14.70
N ARG A 257 -17.59 -21.72 -14.69
CA ARG A 257 -17.12 -20.78 -13.68
C ARG A 257 -18.25 -20.41 -12.75
N PHE A 258 -17.98 -20.53 -11.46
CA PHE A 258 -18.98 -20.29 -10.45
C PHE A 258 -18.46 -19.36 -9.38
N LEU A 259 -19.30 -18.44 -8.94
CA LEU A 259 -19.08 -17.65 -7.73
C LEU A 259 -20.14 -18.04 -6.70
N ILE A 260 -19.69 -18.55 -5.57
CA ILE A 260 -20.53 -19.02 -4.48
C ILE A 260 -20.34 -18.07 -3.30
N LEU A 261 -21.45 -17.51 -2.80
CA LEU A 261 -21.47 -16.61 -1.65
C LEU A 261 -22.17 -17.29 -0.47
N ASP A 262 -21.50 -17.27 0.70
CA ASP A 262 -21.99 -17.74 1.99
C ASP A 262 -22.56 -19.17 1.99
N GLY A 263 -22.14 -19.99 1.03
CA GLY A 263 -22.64 -21.35 0.82
C GLY A 263 -24.12 -21.47 0.46
N THR A 264 -24.78 -20.36 0.14
CA THR A 264 -26.24 -20.32 -0.11
C THR A 264 -26.59 -19.76 -1.48
N THR A 265 -25.74 -18.89 -2.03
CA THR A 265 -26.00 -18.21 -3.30
C THR A 265 -24.96 -18.60 -4.32
N VAL A 266 -25.38 -19.13 -5.47
CA VAL A 266 -24.49 -19.55 -6.56
C VAL A 266 -24.74 -18.70 -7.80
N TYR A 267 -23.68 -18.16 -8.39
CA TYR A 267 -23.69 -17.47 -9.67
C TYR A 267 -22.87 -18.28 -10.68
N HIS A 268 -23.43 -18.56 -11.84
CA HIS A 268 -22.70 -19.01 -13.02
C HIS A 268 -22.19 -17.80 -13.80
N LEU A 269 -20.94 -17.86 -14.24
CA LEU A 269 -20.25 -16.81 -14.99
C LEU A 269 -19.78 -17.36 -16.34
N GLY A 270 -20.22 -16.73 -17.43
CA GLY A 270 -19.81 -17.11 -18.79
C GLY A 270 -18.38 -16.70 -19.16
N ALA A 271 -17.70 -15.91 -18.31
CA ALA A 271 -16.33 -15.46 -18.51
C ALA A 271 -15.51 -15.58 -17.22
N SER A 272 -14.19 -15.73 -17.38
CA SER A 272 -13.27 -15.68 -16.24
C SER A 272 -13.24 -14.30 -15.63
N LEU A 273 -13.00 -14.22 -14.33
CA LEU A 273 -12.96 -12.94 -13.62
C LEU A 273 -11.93 -11.97 -14.22
N LYS A 274 -10.79 -12.49 -14.69
CA LYS A 274 -9.75 -11.69 -15.37
C LYS A 274 -10.18 -11.07 -16.71
N ASP A 275 -11.22 -11.62 -17.35
CA ASP A 275 -11.63 -11.26 -18.72
C ASP A 275 -13.01 -10.60 -18.78
N LEU A 276 -13.60 -10.24 -17.64
CA LEU A 276 -14.95 -9.69 -17.55
C LEU A 276 -15.13 -8.44 -18.43
N GLY A 277 -16.18 -8.44 -19.25
CA GLY A 277 -16.58 -7.32 -20.11
C GLY A 277 -15.66 -7.04 -21.31
N ARG A 278 -14.59 -7.82 -21.52
CA ARG A 278 -13.73 -7.74 -22.72
C ARG A 278 -14.38 -8.34 -23.96
N LYS A 279 -15.36 -9.22 -23.76
CA LYS A 279 -16.21 -9.87 -24.77
C LYS A 279 -17.56 -10.14 -24.13
N TRP A 280 -18.54 -10.50 -24.94
CA TRP A 280 -19.89 -10.75 -24.44
C TRP A 280 -19.89 -11.94 -23.49
N PHE A 281 -20.48 -11.78 -22.30
CA PHE A 281 -20.64 -12.89 -21.37
C PHE A 281 -21.98 -12.78 -20.63
N ALA A 282 -22.57 -13.93 -20.35
CA ALA A 282 -23.77 -14.04 -19.55
C ALA A 282 -23.39 -14.37 -18.10
N PHE A 283 -24.17 -13.90 -17.14
CA PHE A 283 -24.16 -14.40 -15.76
C PHE A 283 -25.56 -14.85 -15.37
N SER A 284 -25.66 -15.81 -14.45
CA SER A 284 -26.94 -16.28 -13.93
C SER A 284 -26.83 -16.71 -12.48
N LYS A 285 -27.70 -16.18 -11.62
CA LYS A 285 -27.92 -16.63 -10.26
C LYS A 285 -28.71 -17.94 -10.30
N MET A 286 -28.09 -19.02 -9.87
CA MET A 286 -28.70 -20.33 -9.86
C MET A 286 -29.60 -20.51 -8.65
N ALA A 287 -30.79 -21.08 -8.88
CA ALA A 287 -31.75 -21.45 -7.83
C ALA A 287 -31.45 -22.88 -7.30
N SER A 288 -32.34 -23.85 -7.52
CA SER A 288 -32.24 -25.21 -6.98
C SER A 288 -31.02 -26.01 -7.49
N ALA A 289 -30.57 -25.78 -8.72
CA ALA A 289 -29.39 -26.45 -9.29
C ALA A 289 -28.07 -26.07 -8.59
N GLY A 290 -28.03 -24.91 -7.91
CA GLY A 290 -26.88 -24.50 -7.10
C GLY A 290 -26.60 -25.47 -5.95
N LEU A 291 -27.63 -26.10 -5.38
CA LEU A 291 -27.49 -27.04 -4.25
C LEU A 291 -26.66 -28.29 -4.62
N GLN A 292 -26.72 -28.76 -5.85
CA GLN A 292 -25.93 -29.91 -6.31
C GLN A 292 -24.44 -29.55 -6.45
N ILE A 293 -24.15 -28.36 -6.98
CA ILE A 293 -22.79 -27.82 -7.07
C ILE A 293 -22.23 -27.60 -5.67
N MET A 294 -23.03 -27.04 -4.76
CA MET A 294 -22.66 -26.84 -3.36
C MET A 294 -22.25 -28.15 -2.68
N LYS A 295 -23.05 -29.21 -2.86
CA LYS A 295 -22.76 -30.52 -2.27
C LYS A 295 -21.42 -31.07 -2.79
N ARG A 296 -21.16 -30.96 -4.09
CA ARG A 296 -19.91 -31.44 -4.69
C ARG A 296 -18.70 -30.62 -4.23
N VAL A 297 -18.84 -29.30 -4.14
CA VAL A 297 -17.81 -28.40 -3.61
C VAL A 297 -17.54 -28.72 -2.13
N GLN A 298 -18.57 -28.98 -1.34
CA GLN A 298 -18.43 -29.34 0.06
C GLN A 298 -17.68 -30.66 0.26
N GLU A 299 -17.97 -31.70 -0.55
CA GLU A 299 -17.21 -32.96 -0.57
C GLU A 299 -15.71 -32.75 -0.87
N VAL A 300 -15.39 -31.83 -1.78
CA VAL A 300 -13.99 -31.48 -2.11
C VAL A 300 -13.32 -30.73 -0.96
N LEU A 301 -14.02 -29.77 -0.33
CA LEU A 301 -13.47 -29.02 0.80
C LEU A 301 -13.26 -29.91 2.05
N GLU A 302 -14.16 -30.88 2.27
CA GLU A 302 -14.09 -31.83 3.39
C GLU A 302 -13.00 -32.90 3.17
N SER A 303 -12.86 -33.44 1.96
CA SER A 303 -11.80 -34.42 1.63
C SER A 303 -10.39 -33.85 1.78
N HIS A 304 -10.19 -32.56 1.49
CA HIS A 304 -8.90 -31.88 1.67
C HIS A 304 -8.65 -31.42 3.11
N SER A 305 -9.69 -31.31 3.94
CA SER A 305 -9.54 -31.01 5.37
C SER A 305 -9.09 -32.24 6.19
N GLN A 306 -9.29 -33.46 5.68
CA GLN A 306 -8.75 -34.69 6.29
C GLN A 306 -7.34 -35.06 5.81
N ALA A 307 -6.86 -34.44 4.73
CA ALA A 307 -5.46 -34.51 4.30
C ALA A 307 -4.63 -33.47 5.07
N GLY A 308 -4.42 -33.71 6.37
CA GLY A 308 -3.44 -32.96 7.16
C GLY A 308 -2.02 -33.11 6.59
N PRO A 309 -1.09 -32.22 6.97
CA PRO A 309 0.19 -32.07 6.28
C PRO A 309 1.02 -33.35 6.42
N SER A 310 1.25 -34.05 5.30
CA SER A 310 2.35 -35.00 5.23
C SER A 310 3.64 -34.20 5.28
N MET A 311 4.21 -34.07 6.48
CA MET A 311 5.61 -33.73 6.64
C MET A 311 6.46 -34.78 5.92
N SER A 312 7.24 -34.31 4.94
CA SER A 312 8.54 -34.86 4.55
C SER A 312 9.24 -33.83 3.69
#